data_AF-A0A6J6A1W5-F1
#
_entry.id   AF-A0A6J6A1W5-F1
#
_cell.length_a   1.000
_cell.length_b   1.000
_cell.length_c   1.000
_cell.angle_alpha   90.00
_cell.angle_beta   90.00
_cell.angle_gamma   90.00
#
_symmetry.space_group_name_H-M   'P 1'
#
loop_
_entity.id
_entity.type
_entity.pdbx_description
1 polymer ?
#
loop_
_entity_poly.entity_id
_entity_poly.type
_entity_poly.pdbx_seq_one_letter_code
_entity_poly.pdbx_strand_id
1 'polypeptide(L)'
;MDPYHLLFRGGQFYLLGWCHDREAIRVFRLTRIQGKVAYATKAEHDFKRPDDFDPRSYAKRADWQFGEEQGVAEILVSERLAWQVERHFGRFGEIRKADSENEMLFTTPYASSRMVISFVLGLGEHARVAGPPELVAETEERIALIQERHDGEPEIADALPRASGGEDGEVEAEEVDTRPDVAIRPERFARLVTLASILISSGRAGLTLQATDVCERVQITREELAEDIAVLNVVNFGGGSYVLYAELADDGTIEVDPEPYADNFDRPARLLPVEAKALIAAIDLIGDHMPEGTLTSARDKIVAALGEDPLEQGLQVADGGADDSQVARVVSKAISAGKMLKLDYYKPNEDEFTERVVEPYALVNGREGWYVASFDPERDDVRHFRLDRVRHASVSRKQFKRRPEVNPSADVEGWPKTGELPASNTATIWISPERARWAREDSTVIDELADGSVLIETTYAGRDWLVREILKEAGDAVVIDPPAARKSVRSAVRKLRTAARA
;
A
#
# COMPACT_ATOMS: atom_id res chain seq x y z
N MET A 1 -4.25 -20.72 -19.37
CA MET A 1 -5.10 -19.58 -19.00
C MET A 1 -4.98 -18.57 -20.11
N ASP A 2 -6.08 -17.92 -20.48
CA ASP A 2 -6.09 -16.89 -21.50
C ASP A 2 -6.02 -15.52 -20.80
N PRO A 3 -4.86 -14.83 -20.82
CA PRO A 3 -4.69 -13.58 -20.11
C PRO A 3 -5.43 -12.45 -20.84
N TYR A 4 -6.47 -11.89 -20.22
CA TYR A 4 -7.28 -10.83 -20.82
C TYR A 4 -6.83 -9.43 -20.40
N HIS A 5 -6.31 -9.27 -19.17
CA HIS A 5 -6.01 -7.95 -18.62
C HIS A 5 -5.07 -7.94 -17.41
N LEU A 6 -4.37 -6.83 -17.21
CA LEU A 6 -3.68 -6.50 -15.96
C LEU A 6 -4.39 -5.35 -15.24
N LEU A 7 -4.67 -5.55 -13.96
CA LEU A 7 -5.31 -4.59 -13.06
C LEU A 7 -4.33 -4.22 -11.94
N PHE A 8 -4.11 -2.93 -11.72
CA PHE A 8 -3.34 -2.44 -10.58
C PHE A 8 -4.28 -1.91 -9.49
N ARG A 9 -4.19 -2.48 -8.29
CA ARG A 9 -5.04 -2.14 -7.15
C ARG A 9 -4.31 -2.36 -5.84
N GLY A 10 -4.42 -1.40 -4.90
CA GLY A 10 -3.88 -1.56 -3.55
C GLY A 10 -2.36 -1.78 -3.54
N GLY A 11 -1.63 -1.19 -4.49
CA GLY A 11 -0.18 -1.37 -4.63
C GLY A 11 0.24 -2.71 -5.26
N GLN A 12 -0.71 -3.51 -5.76
CA GLN A 12 -0.47 -4.85 -6.26
C GLN A 12 -1.04 -5.04 -7.68
N PHE A 13 -0.40 -5.90 -8.46
CA PHE A 13 -0.88 -6.27 -9.80
C PHE A 13 -1.66 -7.58 -9.79
N TYR A 14 -2.77 -7.59 -10.53
CA TYR A 14 -3.65 -8.73 -10.72
C TYR A 14 -3.83 -9.02 -12.20
N LEU A 15 -3.73 -10.28 -12.58
CA LEU A 15 -4.00 -10.79 -13.92
C LEU A 15 -5.42 -11.33 -13.99
N LEU A 16 -6.23 -10.77 -14.88
CA LEU A 16 -7.56 -11.26 -15.22
C LEU A 16 -7.46 -12.11 -16.47
N GLY A 17 -8.10 -13.27 -16.44
CA GLY A 17 -8.11 -14.15 -17.60
C GLY A 17 -9.04 -15.33 -17.45
N TRP A 18 -9.30 -16.00 -18.56
CA TRP A 18 -10.07 -17.25 -18.57
C TRP A 18 -9.23 -18.39 -18.05
N CYS A 19 -9.66 -18.97 -16.94
CA CYS A 19 -9.04 -20.15 -16.36
C CYS A 19 -9.72 -21.38 -16.96
N HIS A 20 -9.03 -22.08 -17.87
CA HIS A 20 -9.54 -23.31 -18.49
C HIS A 20 -9.89 -24.39 -17.46
N ASP A 21 -9.11 -24.53 -16.38
CA ASP A 21 -9.38 -25.52 -15.33
C ASP A 21 -10.68 -25.24 -14.55
N ARG A 22 -11.13 -23.99 -14.53
CA ARG A 22 -12.31 -23.54 -13.80
C ARG A 22 -13.45 -23.12 -14.72
N GLU A 23 -13.24 -23.20 -16.04
CA GLU A 23 -14.18 -22.78 -17.09
C GLU A 23 -14.84 -21.42 -16.80
N ALA A 24 -14.05 -20.47 -16.30
CA ALA A 24 -14.54 -19.17 -15.90
C ALA A 24 -13.44 -18.10 -15.87
N ILE A 25 -13.85 -16.83 -15.91
CA ILE A 25 -12.95 -15.70 -15.68
C ILE A 25 -12.49 -15.71 -14.22
N ARG A 26 -11.19 -15.59 -13.99
CA ARG A 26 -10.55 -15.56 -12.67
C ARG A 26 -9.54 -14.43 -12.59
N VAL A 27 -9.27 -14.02 -11.35
CA VAL A 27 -8.32 -12.96 -11.01
C VAL A 27 -7.17 -13.59 -10.22
N PHE A 28 -5.94 -13.40 -10.69
CA PHE A 28 -4.73 -13.96 -10.09
C PHE A 28 -3.80 -12.82 -9.67
N ARG A 29 -3.42 -12.75 -8.38
CA ARG A 29 -2.39 -11.79 -7.94
C ARG A 29 -1.03 -12.20 -8.54
N LEU A 30 -0.34 -11.28 -9.22
CA LEU A 30 0.93 -11.60 -9.91
C LEU A 30 1.99 -12.15 -8.94
N THR A 31 2.09 -11.59 -7.73
CA THR A 31 3.03 -12.06 -6.70
C THR A 31 2.79 -13.50 -6.26
N ARG A 32 1.60 -14.07 -6.53
CA ARG A 32 1.24 -15.46 -6.17
C ARG A 32 1.52 -16.47 -7.27
N ILE A 33 1.94 -16.03 -8.46
CA ILE A 33 2.27 -16.93 -9.57
C ILE A 33 3.65 -17.51 -9.32
N GLN A 34 3.73 -18.84 -9.20
CA GLN A 34 4.98 -19.56 -9.04
C GLN A 34 5.45 -20.13 -10.38
N GLY A 35 6.76 -20.06 -10.61
CA GLY A 35 7.40 -20.56 -11.82
C GLY A 35 7.48 -19.51 -12.94
N LYS A 36 8.16 -19.88 -14.04
CA LYS A 36 8.27 -18.99 -15.20
C LYS A 36 6.91 -18.86 -15.89
N VAL A 37 6.42 -17.64 -16.00
CA VAL A 37 5.32 -17.32 -16.92
C VAL A 37 5.86 -17.51 -18.33
N ALA A 38 5.35 -18.53 -19.01
CA ALA A 38 5.69 -18.85 -20.39
C ALA A 38 4.41 -18.92 -21.22
N TYR A 39 4.51 -18.57 -22.48
CA TYR A 39 3.42 -18.80 -23.43
C TYR A 39 3.21 -20.31 -23.55
N ALA A 40 1.95 -20.76 -23.40
CA ALA A 40 1.59 -22.16 -23.60
C ALA A 40 1.81 -22.61 -25.06
N THR A 41 1.78 -21.64 -25.97
CA THR A 41 1.81 -21.80 -27.42
C THR A 41 2.62 -20.66 -28.03
N LYS A 42 3.21 -20.87 -29.21
CA LYS A 42 4.02 -19.84 -29.91
C LYS A 42 3.22 -19.09 -30.99
N ALA A 43 1.90 -19.30 -31.08
CA ALA A 43 1.10 -18.65 -32.10
C ALA A 43 0.72 -17.23 -31.65
N GLU A 44 0.62 -16.30 -32.60
CA GLU A 44 0.36 -14.88 -32.28
C GLU A 44 -1.07 -14.63 -31.78
N HIS A 45 -2.00 -15.57 -31.98
CA HIS A 45 -3.43 -15.41 -31.65
C HIS A 45 -4.04 -16.71 -31.12
N ASP A 46 -3.63 -17.11 -29.91
CA ASP A 46 -4.03 -18.39 -29.32
C ASP A 46 -5.42 -18.38 -28.66
N PHE A 47 -6.00 -17.19 -28.45
CA PHE A 47 -7.34 -17.02 -27.88
C PHE A 47 -7.96 -15.73 -28.40
N LYS A 48 -9.30 -15.67 -28.41
CA LYS A 48 -10.05 -14.43 -28.65
C LYS A 48 -10.67 -13.98 -27.33
N ARG A 49 -10.33 -12.77 -26.90
CA ARG A 49 -11.00 -12.11 -25.77
C ARG A 49 -12.49 -11.93 -26.10
N PRO A 50 -13.42 -12.26 -25.18
CA PRO A 50 -14.84 -12.02 -25.39
C PRO A 50 -15.14 -10.55 -25.69
N ASP A 51 -16.01 -10.29 -26.67
CA ASP A 51 -16.33 -8.93 -27.12
C ASP A 51 -17.10 -8.13 -26.04
N ASP A 52 -17.70 -8.82 -25.06
CA ASP A 52 -18.42 -8.29 -23.89
C ASP A 52 -17.57 -8.20 -22.61
N PHE A 53 -16.29 -8.60 -22.64
CA PHE A 53 -15.44 -8.55 -21.46
C PHE A 53 -15.01 -7.11 -21.14
N ASP A 54 -15.64 -6.53 -20.11
CA ASP A 54 -15.27 -5.25 -19.51
C ASP A 54 -14.39 -5.41 -18.25
N PRO A 55 -13.10 -5.01 -18.28
CA PRO A 55 -12.22 -5.03 -17.12
C PRO A 55 -12.64 -4.04 -16.02
N ARG A 56 -13.39 -2.98 -16.36
CA ARG A 56 -13.84 -1.94 -15.39
C ARG A 56 -14.77 -2.55 -14.37
N SER A 57 -15.48 -3.61 -14.75
CA SER A 57 -16.36 -4.36 -13.86
C SER A 57 -15.61 -5.06 -12.73
N TYR A 58 -14.31 -5.33 -12.85
CA TYR A 58 -13.48 -5.95 -11.81
C TYR A 58 -12.71 -4.94 -10.94
N ALA A 59 -12.35 -3.78 -11.49
CA ALA A 59 -11.80 -2.66 -10.72
C ALA A 59 -12.81 -2.14 -9.67
N LYS A 60 -14.11 -2.30 -9.95
CA LYS A 60 -15.23 -1.88 -9.10
C LYS A 60 -15.71 -2.94 -8.10
N ARG A 61 -15.02 -4.08 -7.93
CA ARG A 61 -15.43 -5.13 -6.98
C ARG A 61 -14.72 -4.99 -5.63
N ALA A 62 -15.32 -5.42 -4.53
CA ALA A 62 -14.61 -5.62 -3.27
C ALA A 62 -13.82 -6.94 -3.30
N ASP A 63 -12.91 -7.14 -2.34
CA ASP A 63 -12.10 -8.36 -2.28
C ASP A 63 -12.96 -9.62 -2.11
N TRP A 64 -14.06 -9.52 -1.37
CA TRP A 64 -15.04 -10.60 -1.21
C TRP A 64 -15.90 -10.85 -2.45
N GLN A 65 -15.88 -10.00 -3.48
CA GLN A 65 -16.65 -10.14 -4.72
C GLN A 65 -15.85 -10.78 -5.86
N PHE A 66 -14.59 -11.15 -5.61
CA PHE A 66 -13.77 -11.86 -6.59
C PHE A 66 -14.12 -13.33 -6.60
N GLY A 67 -14.72 -13.78 -7.70
CA GLY A 67 -15.09 -15.17 -7.91
C GLY A 67 -16.50 -15.28 -8.46
N GLU A 68 -17.06 -16.47 -8.34
CA GLU A 68 -18.45 -16.75 -8.63
C GLU A 68 -19.30 -16.32 -7.43
N GLU A 69 -20.39 -15.60 -7.68
CA GLU A 69 -21.27 -15.09 -6.64
C GLU A 69 -21.91 -16.27 -5.89
N GLN A 70 -21.75 -16.30 -4.58
CA GLN A 70 -22.32 -17.29 -3.68
C GLN A 70 -23.65 -16.82 -3.07
N GLY A 71 -23.83 -15.50 -2.92
CA GLY A 71 -25.04 -14.90 -2.37
C GLY A 71 -24.89 -13.41 -2.08
N VAL A 72 -25.86 -12.85 -1.37
CA VAL A 72 -25.87 -11.45 -0.92
C VAL A 72 -25.79 -11.42 0.60
N ALA A 73 -24.70 -10.86 1.12
CA ALA A 73 -24.50 -10.69 2.56
C ALA A 73 -25.29 -9.49 3.06
N GLU A 74 -26.00 -9.67 4.16
CA GLU A 74 -26.71 -8.65 4.91
C GLU A 74 -25.92 -8.35 6.17
N ILE A 75 -25.39 -7.14 6.28
CA ILE A 75 -24.49 -6.72 7.36
C ILE A 75 -25.14 -5.54 8.08
N LEU A 76 -25.47 -5.72 9.36
CA LEU A 76 -25.91 -4.62 10.20
C LEU A 76 -24.69 -3.89 10.74
N VAL A 77 -24.65 -2.57 10.51
CA VAL A 77 -23.56 -1.69 10.91
C VAL A 77 -24.15 -0.61 11.81
N SER A 78 -23.56 -0.40 12.99
CA SER A 78 -23.95 0.70 13.87
C SER A 78 -23.90 2.05 13.12
N GLU A 79 -24.85 2.94 13.38
CA GLU A 79 -24.92 4.28 12.77
C GLU A 79 -23.58 5.03 12.87
N ARG A 80 -22.86 4.78 13.96
CA ARG A 80 -21.55 5.33 14.26
C ARG A 80 -20.48 5.01 13.20
N LEU A 81 -20.45 3.79 12.67
CA LEU A 81 -19.52 3.37 11.61
C LEU A 81 -20.15 3.33 10.22
N ALA A 82 -21.47 3.47 10.12
CA ALA A 82 -22.18 3.37 8.85
C ALA A 82 -21.65 4.36 7.80
N TRP A 83 -21.34 5.61 8.18
CA TRP A 83 -20.75 6.59 7.26
C TRP A 83 -19.39 6.13 6.71
N GLN A 84 -18.58 5.42 7.50
CA GLN A 84 -17.29 4.91 7.07
C GLN A 84 -17.49 3.73 6.09
N VAL A 85 -18.44 2.85 6.39
CA VAL A 85 -18.79 1.76 5.48
C VAL A 85 -19.37 2.29 4.18
N GLU A 86 -20.24 3.30 4.23
CA GLU A 86 -20.81 3.96 3.05
C GLU A 86 -19.73 4.59 2.18
N ARG A 87 -18.81 5.32 2.81
CA ARG A 87 -17.71 5.99 2.13
C ARG A 87 -16.77 5.00 1.41
N HIS A 88 -16.36 3.94 2.10
CA HIS A 88 -15.33 3.03 1.59
C HIS A 88 -15.89 1.89 0.75
N PHE A 89 -17.11 1.46 1.07
CA PHE A 89 -17.71 0.25 0.52
C PHE A 89 -19.10 0.45 -0.08
N GLY A 90 -19.68 1.65 -0.02
CA GLY A 90 -20.98 1.94 -0.61
C GLY A 90 -21.05 1.71 -2.12
N ARG A 91 -19.91 1.75 -2.84
CA ARG A 91 -19.86 1.37 -4.27
C ARG A 91 -19.95 -0.14 -4.53
N PHE A 92 -19.75 -0.97 -3.51
CA PHE A 92 -19.75 -2.42 -3.61
C PHE A 92 -21.08 -3.04 -3.17
N GLY A 93 -22.05 -2.24 -2.74
CA GLY A 93 -23.32 -2.72 -2.25
C GLY A 93 -24.32 -1.58 -2.08
N GLU A 94 -25.31 -1.79 -1.23
CA GLU A 94 -26.30 -0.77 -0.90
C GLU A 94 -26.41 -0.59 0.61
N ILE A 95 -26.52 0.65 1.05
CA ILE A 95 -26.73 0.98 2.46
C ILE A 95 -28.12 1.60 2.63
N ARG A 96 -28.88 1.06 3.58
CA ARG A 96 -30.23 1.51 3.92
C ARG A 96 -30.39 1.55 5.43
N LYS A 97 -31.39 2.28 5.93
CA LYS A 97 -31.73 2.22 7.36
C LYS A 97 -32.24 0.83 7.70
N ALA A 98 -31.75 0.26 8.81
CA ALA A 98 -32.30 -0.98 9.34
C ALA A 98 -33.63 -0.69 10.08
N ASP A 99 -34.32 -1.75 10.50
CA ASP A 99 -35.53 -1.63 11.33
C ASP A 99 -35.23 -1.05 12.73
N SER A 100 -33.97 -1.14 13.17
CA SER A 100 -33.46 -0.52 14.40
C SER A 100 -33.08 0.94 14.16
N GLU A 101 -33.43 1.83 15.10
CA GLU A 101 -33.18 3.27 14.98
C GLU A 101 -31.68 3.64 14.90
N ASN A 102 -30.77 2.77 15.37
CA ASN A 102 -29.34 3.06 15.50
C ASN A 102 -28.43 2.19 14.59
N GLU A 103 -29.01 1.46 13.62
CA GLU A 103 -28.27 0.59 12.73
C GLU A 103 -28.61 0.87 11.25
N MET A 104 -27.62 0.64 10.40
CA MET A 104 -27.74 0.70 8.95
C MET A 104 -27.50 -0.71 8.40
N LEU A 105 -28.31 -1.13 7.45
CA LEU A 105 -28.16 -2.38 6.74
C LEU A 105 -27.31 -2.15 5.49
N PHE A 106 -26.14 -2.78 5.43
CA PHE A 106 -25.30 -2.85 4.24
C PHE A 106 -25.49 -4.22 3.57
N THR A 107 -25.99 -4.21 2.33
CA THR A 107 -26.15 -5.42 1.51
C THR A 107 -25.12 -5.45 0.40
N THR A 108 -24.35 -6.53 0.30
CA THR A 108 -23.31 -6.70 -0.74
C THR A 108 -23.31 -8.12 -1.29
N PRO A 109 -23.26 -8.32 -2.63
CA PRO A 109 -22.96 -9.64 -3.17
C PRO A 109 -21.56 -10.07 -2.74
N TYR A 110 -21.36 -11.39 -2.59
CA TYR A 110 -20.08 -11.97 -2.24
C TYR A 110 -19.84 -13.29 -2.95
N ALA A 111 -18.56 -13.57 -3.21
CA ALA A 111 -18.01 -14.79 -3.75
C ALA A 111 -17.12 -15.55 -2.73
N SER A 112 -16.79 -14.91 -1.60
CA SER A 112 -16.00 -15.50 -0.53
C SER A 112 -16.59 -15.14 0.84
N SER A 113 -17.20 -16.12 1.51
CA SER A 113 -17.74 -15.98 2.87
C SER A 113 -16.66 -15.53 3.86
N ARG A 114 -15.48 -16.17 3.83
CA ARG A 114 -14.32 -15.80 4.65
C ARG A 114 -13.99 -14.31 4.56
N MET A 115 -13.94 -13.74 3.36
CA MET A 115 -13.56 -12.33 3.18
C MET A 115 -14.63 -11.38 3.73
N VAL A 116 -15.91 -11.74 3.63
CA VAL A 116 -16.99 -10.99 4.29
C VAL A 116 -16.87 -11.08 5.81
N ILE A 117 -16.64 -12.28 6.35
CA ILE A 117 -16.46 -12.49 7.80
C ILE A 117 -15.25 -11.70 8.31
N SER A 118 -14.12 -11.77 7.60
CA SER A 118 -12.92 -10.98 7.88
C SER A 118 -13.20 -9.48 7.91
N PHE A 119 -13.96 -8.98 6.94
CA PHE A 119 -14.41 -7.58 6.88
C PHE A 119 -15.26 -7.20 8.10
N VAL A 120 -16.29 -8.00 8.42
CA VAL A 120 -17.21 -7.73 9.54
C VAL A 120 -16.49 -7.81 10.88
N LEU A 121 -15.71 -8.85 11.13
CA LEU A 121 -14.91 -8.99 12.37
C LEU A 121 -13.86 -7.88 12.50
N GLY A 122 -13.34 -7.39 11.39
CA GLY A 122 -12.48 -6.23 11.33
C GLY A 122 -13.17 -4.92 11.73
N LEU A 123 -14.50 -4.85 11.81
CA LEU A 123 -15.25 -3.70 12.35
C LEU A 123 -15.56 -3.86 13.85
N GLY A 124 -15.22 -5.00 14.46
CA GLY A 124 -15.43 -5.25 15.89
C GLY A 124 -16.91 -5.27 16.26
N GLU A 125 -17.26 -4.73 17.43
CA GLU A 125 -18.63 -4.73 17.97
C GLU A 125 -19.61 -3.83 17.20
N HIS A 126 -19.14 -3.11 16.18
CA HIS A 126 -19.92 -2.15 15.41
C HIS A 126 -20.56 -2.73 14.15
N ALA A 127 -20.30 -4.01 13.82
CA ALA A 127 -20.95 -4.68 12.72
C ALA A 127 -21.23 -6.16 13.04
N ARG A 128 -22.30 -6.70 12.45
CA ARG A 128 -22.64 -8.13 12.52
C ARG A 128 -23.27 -8.61 11.23
N VAL A 129 -23.02 -9.87 10.89
CA VAL A 129 -23.73 -10.53 9.78
C VAL A 129 -25.16 -10.83 10.26
N ALA A 130 -26.15 -10.36 9.51
CA ALA A 130 -27.57 -10.63 9.71
C ALA A 130 -28.08 -11.73 8.77
N GLY A 131 -27.45 -11.90 7.61
CA GLY A 131 -27.83 -12.89 6.60
C GLY A 131 -26.76 -13.06 5.51
N PRO A 132 -26.85 -14.14 4.71
CA PRO A 132 -27.83 -15.22 4.83
C PRO A 132 -27.52 -16.17 6.01
N PRO A 133 -28.45 -17.06 6.44
CA PRO A 133 -28.29 -17.89 7.64
C PRO A 133 -27.02 -18.74 7.69
N GLU A 134 -26.57 -19.25 6.54
CA GLU A 134 -25.32 -19.98 6.40
C GLU A 134 -24.09 -19.12 6.71
N LEU A 135 -24.10 -17.84 6.31
CA LEU A 135 -23.02 -16.91 6.59
C LEU A 135 -23.03 -16.48 8.08
N VAL A 136 -24.22 -16.36 8.67
CA VAL A 136 -24.37 -16.13 10.12
C VAL A 136 -23.80 -17.30 10.90
N ALA A 137 -24.14 -18.54 10.52
CA ALA A 137 -23.63 -19.74 11.16
C ALA A 137 -22.09 -19.83 11.04
N GLU A 138 -21.53 -19.62 9.84
CA GLU A 138 -20.08 -19.61 9.65
C GLU A 138 -19.40 -18.50 10.49
N THR A 139 -20.01 -17.31 10.59
CA THR A 139 -19.48 -16.21 11.41
C THR A 139 -19.42 -16.59 12.89
N GLU A 140 -20.48 -17.20 13.42
CA GLU A 140 -20.53 -17.68 14.82
C GLU A 140 -19.50 -18.79 15.07
N GLU A 141 -19.32 -19.72 14.12
CA GLU A 141 -18.26 -20.74 14.19
C GLU A 141 -16.87 -20.11 14.24
N ARG A 142 -16.59 -19.09 13.40
CA ARG A 142 -15.32 -18.37 13.43
C ARG A 142 -15.13 -17.61 14.74
N ILE A 143 -16.16 -16.96 15.28
CA ILE A 143 -16.10 -16.27 16.58
C ILE A 143 -15.82 -17.27 17.71
N ALA A 144 -16.48 -18.43 17.69
CA ALA A 144 -16.24 -19.50 18.66
C ALA A 144 -14.81 -20.04 18.57
N LEU A 145 -14.28 -20.21 17.35
CA LEU A 145 -12.90 -20.64 17.12
C LEU A 145 -11.88 -19.63 17.66
N ILE A 146 -12.10 -18.32 17.44
CA ILE A 146 -11.25 -17.28 18.02
C ILE A 146 -11.28 -17.37 19.55
N GLN A 147 -12.47 -17.56 20.13
CA GLN A 147 -12.61 -17.69 21.58
C GLN A 147 -11.84 -18.90 22.12
N GLU A 148 -12.08 -20.09 21.56
CA GLU A 148 -11.44 -21.35 21.96
C GLU A 148 -9.92 -21.22 21.94
N ARG A 149 -9.37 -20.73 20.83
CA ARG A 149 -7.93 -20.55 20.64
C ARG A 149 -7.31 -19.50 21.58
N HIS A 150 -8.10 -18.59 22.15
CA HIS A 150 -7.60 -17.54 23.05
C HIS A 150 -7.93 -17.77 24.53
N ASP A 151 -8.83 -18.70 24.88
CA ASP A 151 -9.22 -19.03 26.26
C ASP A 151 -8.26 -20.04 26.92
N GLY A 152 -7.68 -20.99 26.17
CA GLY A 152 -6.73 -22.00 26.67
C GLY A 152 -5.25 -21.60 26.62
N GLU A 153 -4.33 -22.50 27.01
CA GLU A 153 -2.92 -22.38 26.59
C GLU A 153 -2.84 -22.61 25.07
N PRO A 154 -2.02 -21.85 24.32
CA PRO A 154 -1.94 -22.05 22.89
C PRO A 154 -1.23 -23.37 22.61
N GLU A 155 -1.94 -24.33 22.05
CA GLU A 155 -1.37 -25.57 21.56
C GLU A 155 -0.68 -25.28 20.22
N ILE A 156 0.65 -25.23 20.24
CA ILE A 156 1.49 -24.96 19.08
C ILE A 156 2.25 -26.25 18.79
N ALA A 157 2.25 -26.69 17.52
CA ALA A 157 3.05 -27.83 17.10
C ALA A 157 4.55 -27.55 17.33
N ASP A 158 5.34 -28.61 17.46
CA ASP A 158 6.78 -28.47 17.61
C ASP A 158 7.37 -27.73 16.41
N ALA A 159 8.34 -26.85 16.69
CA ALA A 159 9.09 -26.18 15.64
C ALA A 159 9.78 -27.24 14.78
N LEU A 160 9.68 -27.10 13.46
CA LEU A 160 10.52 -27.89 12.58
C LEU A 160 11.97 -27.59 12.95
N PRO A 161 12.85 -28.62 13.02
CA PRO A 161 14.27 -28.38 13.19
C PRO A 161 14.66 -27.39 12.11
N ARG A 162 15.11 -26.19 12.52
CA ARG A 162 15.86 -25.32 11.60
C ARG A 162 16.92 -26.24 11.02
N ALA A 163 17.05 -26.28 9.70
CA ALA A 163 18.19 -26.94 9.09
C ALA A 163 19.42 -26.25 9.67
N SER A 164 19.94 -26.82 10.77
CA SER A 164 21.19 -26.42 11.37
C SER A 164 22.20 -26.66 10.27
N GLY A 165 22.70 -25.59 9.67
CA GLY A 165 24.03 -25.64 9.08
C GLY A 165 24.92 -26.26 10.14
N GLY A 166 25.38 -27.48 9.89
CA GLY A 166 26.18 -28.23 10.84
C GLY A 166 27.46 -27.46 11.12
N GLU A 167 27.79 -27.29 12.39
CA GLU A 167 29.15 -26.98 12.81
C GLU A 167 30.02 -28.24 12.64
N ASP A 168 31.30 -27.98 12.35
CA ASP A 168 32.44 -28.90 12.22
C ASP A 168 32.62 -29.64 10.88
N GLY A 169 32.89 -28.83 9.86
CA GLY A 169 33.71 -29.22 8.72
C GLY A 169 34.43 -28.00 8.17
N GLU A 170 35.73 -27.86 8.45
CA GLU A 170 36.62 -26.93 7.75
C GLU A 170 36.55 -27.23 6.24
N VAL A 171 35.71 -26.50 5.54
CA VAL A 171 35.72 -26.38 4.09
C VAL A 171 35.77 -24.90 3.81
N GLU A 172 36.89 -24.48 3.22
CA GLU A 172 37.16 -23.11 2.79
C GLU A 172 35.91 -22.52 2.11
N ALA A 173 35.39 -21.47 2.72
CA ALA A 173 34.30 -20.68 2.16
C ALA A 173 34.82 -20.02 0.87
N GLU A 174 34.47 -20.60 -0.28
CA GLU A 174 34.25 -19.76 -1.45
C GLU A 174 33.11 -18.82 -1.11
N GLU A 175 33.45 -17.55 -0.86
CA GLU A 175 32.53 -16.44 -0.78
C GLU A 175 31.68 -16.40 -2.05
N VAL A 176 30.54 -17.09 -2.03
CA VAL A 176 29.43 -16.74 -2.89
C VAL A 176 28.87 -15.45 -2.31
N ASP A 177 29.38 -14.34 -2.85
CA ASP A 177 28.87 -12.96 -2.70
C ASP A 177 27.38 -12.96 -3.03
N THR A 178 26.58 -13.33 -2.04
CA THR A 178 25.14 -13.07 -2.03
C THR A 178 25.01 -11.60 -1.71
N ARG A 179 25.28 -10.77 -2.74
CA ARG A 179 24.90 -9.37 -2.71
C ARG A 179 23.43 -9.32 -2.30
N PRO A 180 23.09 -8.66 -1.18
CA PRO A 180 21.70 -8.38 -0.92
C PRO A 180 21.16 -7.62 -2.13
N ASP A 181 19.98 -8.02 -2.59
CA ASP A 181 19.26 -7.32 -3.65
C ASP A 181 19.29 -5.82 -3.32
N VAL A 182 20.12 -5.05 -4.05
CA VAL A 182 20.32 -3.63 -3.79
C VAL A 182 19.11 -2.93 -4.38
N ALA A 183 18.00 -2.99 -3.67
CA ALA A 183 17.02 -1.92 -3.72
C ALA A 183 17.81 -0.62 -3.53
N ILE A 184 17.89 0.20 -4.57
CA ILE A 184 18.53 1.51 -4.47
C ILE A 184 17.72 2.27 -3.43
N ARG A 185 18.31 2.45 -2.24
CA ARG A 185 17.65 3.21 -1.17
C ARG A 185 17.31 4.61 -1.72
N PRO A 186 16.13 5.19 -1.45
CA PRO A 186 15.67 6.45 -2.05
C PRO A 186 16.70 7.59 -1.94
N GLU A 187 17.48 7.60 -0.86
CA GLU A 187 18.55 8.56 -0.59
C GLU A 187 19.71 8.39 -1.57
N ARG A 188 20.07 7.14 -1.92
CA ARG A 188 21.08 6.85 -2.94
C ARG A 188 20.57 7.23 -4.34
N PHE A 189 19.28 7.07 -4.61
CA PHE A 189 18.69 7.49 -5.88
C PHE A 189 18.71 9.02 -6.04
N ALA A 190 18.24 9.77 -5.03
CA ALA A 190 18.28 11.23 -5.04
C ALA A 190 19.72 11.76 -5.16
N ARG A 191 20.68 11.09 -4.49
CA ARG A 191 22.11 11.35 -4.60
C ARG A 191 22.63 11.13 -6.02
N LEU A 192 22.32 10.00 -6.65
CA LEU A 192 22.72 9.69 -8.03
C LEU A 192 22.15 10.71 -9.04
N VAL A 193 20.89 11.12 -8.89
CA VAL A 193 20.26 12.13 -9.76
C VAL A 193 20.93 13.50 -9.60
N THR A 194 21.27 13.87 -8.36
CA THR A 194 21.98 15.12 -8.05
C THR A 194 23.40 15.10 -8.62
N LEU A 195 24.12 13.99 -8.44
CA LEU A 195 25.46 13.78 -8.97
C LEU A 195 25.45 13.81 -10.51
N ALA A 196 24.54 13.10 -11.16
CA ALA A 196 24.37 13.12 -12.61
C ALA A 196 24.12 14.55 -13.13
N SER A 197 23.27 15.33 -12.45
CA SER A 197 22.99 16.72 -12.83
C SER A 197 24.24 17.60 -12.75
N ILE A 198 25.04 17.45 -11.69
CA ILE A 198 26.30 18.17 -11.51
C ILE A 198 27.28 17.80 -12.62
N LEU A 199 27.52 16.50 -12.85
CA LEU A 199 28.46 15.99 -13.86
C LEU A 199 28.04 16.43 -15.29
N ILE A 200 26.76 16.28 -15.65
CA ILE A 200 26.24 16.72 -16.96
C ILE A 200 26.40 18.23 -17.16
N SER A 201 26.08 19.03 -16.13
CA SER A 201 26.19 20.49 -16.23
C SER A 201 27.63 20.95 -16.45
N SER A 202 28.58 20.34 -15.76
CA SER A 202 30.01 20.63 -15.89
C SER A 202 30.58 20.14 -17.22
N GLY A 203 30.22 18.92 -17.64
CA GLY A 203 30.61 18.39 -18.95
C GLY A 203 30.13 19.28 -20.10
N ARG A 204 28.87 19.75 -20.06
CA ARG A 204 28.32 20.68 -21.09
C ARG A 204 29.01 22.04 -21.09
N ALA A 205 29.49 22.49 -19.93
CA ALA A 205 30.23 23.74 -19.79
C ALA A 205 31.73 23.58 -20.15
N GLY A 206 32.20 22.37 -20.43
CA GLY A 206 33.61 22.07 -20.66
C GLY A 206 34.48 22.31 -19.41
N LEU A 207 33.90 22.15 -18.22
CA LEU A 207 34.56 22.40 -16.94
C LEU A 207 34.95 21.08 -16.27
N THR A 208 36.22 20.96 -15.88
CA THR A 208 36.71 19.87 -15.03
C THR A 208 36.30 20.11 -13.58
N LEU A 209 35.81 19.07 -12.90
CA LEU A 209 35.42 19.14 -11.49
C LEU A 209 36.54 18.60 -10.59
N GLN A 210 36.64 19.13 -9.38
CA GLN A 210 37.46 18.53 -8.32
C GLN A 210 36.61 17.58 -7.49
N ALA A 211 37.09 16.37 -7.25
CA ALA A 211 36.37 15.37 -6.48
C ALA A 211 36.09 15.81 -5.05
N THR A 212 37.00 16.58 -4.43
CA THR A 212 36.80 17.17 -3.10
C THR A 212 35.59 18.08 -3.05
N ASP A 213 35.43 18.94 -4.06
CA ASP A 213 34.32 19.91 -4.11
C ASP A 213 32.97 19.20 -4.32
N VAL A 214 32.98 18.11 -5.10
CA VAL A 214 31.79 17.29 -5.33
C VAL A 214 31.42 16.50 -4.06
N CYS A 215 32.40 15.89 -3.40
CA CYS A 215 32.21 15.19 -2.13
C CYS A 215 31.67 16.13 -1.04
N GLU A 216 32.19 17.35 -0.92
CA GLU A 216 31.69 18.35 0.03
C GLU A 216 30.27 18.82 -0.32
N ARG A 217 29.98 19.02 -1.61
CA ARG A 217 28.67 19.50 -2.05
C ARG A 217 27.57 18.47 -1.91
N VAL A 218 27.89 17.19 -2.10
CA VAL A 218 26.94 16.07 -2.04
C VAL A 218 27.01 15.34 -0.69
N GLN A 219 27.96 15.71 0.18
CA GLN A 219 28.20 15.16 1.51
C GLN A 219 28.49 13.64 1.50
N ILE A 220 29.41 13.21 0.64
CA ILE A 220 29.75 11.81 0.38
C ILE A 220 31.26 11.55 0.47
N THR A 221 31.67 10.30 0.68
CA THR A 221 33.10 9.94 0.66
C THR A 221 33.63 9.80 -0.77
N ARG A 222 34.96 9.77 -0.93
CA ARG A 222 35.59 9.56 -2.24
C ARG A 222 35.30 8.16 -2.79
N GLU A 223 35.21 7.17 -1.90
CA GLU A 223 34.83 5.80 -2.23
C GLU A 223 33.37 5.74 -2.73
N GLU A 224 32.44 6.39 -2.03
CA GLU A 224 31.04 6.47 -2.46
C GLU A 224 30.89 7.21 -3.80
N LEU A 225 31.65 8.28 -4.01
CA LEU A 225 31.68 9.02 -5.27
C LEU A 225 32.15 8.13 -6.43
N ALA A 226 33.20 7.32 -6.22
CA ALA A 226 33.71 6.40 -7.24
C ALA A 226 32.69 5.30 -7.57
N GLU A 227 32.03 4.72 -6.56
CA GLU A 227 30.95 3.75 -6.76
C GLU A 227 29.77 4.34 -7.50
N ASP A 228 29.35 5.56 -7.15
CA ASP A 228 28.20 6.21 -7.77
C ASP A 228 28.52 6.66 -9.22
N ILE A 229 29.75 7.09 -9.52
CA ILE A 229 30.23 7.32 -10.90
C ILE A 229 30.21 6.03 -11.72
N ALA A 230 30.68 4.91 -11.14
CA ALA A 230 30.66 3.61 -11.81
C ALA A 230 29.23 3.16 -12.14
N VAL A 231 28.27 3.42 -11.25
CA VAL A 231 26.85 3.15 -11.52
C VAL A 231 26.34 4.04 -12.66
N LEU A 232 26.61 5.35 -12.62
CA LEU A 232 26.15 6.31 -13.64
C LEU A 232 26.66 5.96 -15.05
N ASN A 233 27.90 5.50 -15.18
CA ASN A 233 28.49 5.07 -16.46
C ASN A 233 27.80 3.85 -17.08
N VAL A 234 27.06 3.06 -16.28
CA VAL A 234 26.35 1.85 -16.75
C VAL A 234 24.88 2.15 -17.06
N VAL A 235 24.37 3.33 -16.69
CA VAL A 235 22.98 3.73 -16.99
C VAL A 235 22.83 4.03 -18.49
N ASN A 236 21.91 3.30 -19.14
CA ASN A 236 21.61 3.41 -20.56
C ASN A 236 20.10 3.58 -20.77
N PHE A 237 19.70 4.48 -21.67
CA PHE A 237 18.29 4.76 -22.02
C PHE A 237 17.80 4.01 -23.28
N GLY A 238 18.52 2.96 -23.70
CA GLY A 238 18.27 2.22 -24.93
C GLY A 238 18.89 2.87 -26.16
N GLY A 239 19.04 2.10 -27.24
CA GLY A 239 19.59 2.59 -28.50
C GLY A 239 21.10 2.87 -28.51
N GLY A 240 21.84 2.45 -27.47
CA GLY A 240 23.28 2.69 -27.34
C GLY A 240 23.63 4.07 -26.76
N SER A 241 22.68 4.75 -26.12
CA SER A 241 22.89 6.07 -25.52
C SER A 241 23.06 5.98 -24.00
N TYR A 242 24.24 6.41 -23.54
CA TYR A 242 24.59 6.51 -22.12
C TYR A 242 24.23 7.88 -21.56
N VAL A 243 24.00 7.97 -20.24
CA VAL A 243 23.64 9.24 -19.57
C VAL A 243 24.79 10.24 -19.60
N LEU A 244 25.99 9.73 -19.31
CA LEU A 244 27.26 10.43 -19.31
C LEU A 244 28.36 9.37 -19.18
N TYR A 245 29.57 9.68 -19.63
CA TYR A 245 30.76 8.98 -19.20
C TYR A 245 31.55 9.92 -18.27
N ALA A 246 31.84 9.47 -17.05
CA ALA A 246 32.68 10.20 -16.11
C ALA A 246 33.79 9.31 -15.58
N GLU A 247 34.99 9.87 -15.49
CA GLU A 247 36.17 9.20 -14.98
C GLU A 247 36.82 10.04 -13.87
N LEU A 248 37.13 9.40 -12.75
CA LEU A 248 37.85 10.01 -11.65
C LEU A 248 39.35 9.75 -11.82
N ALA A 249 40.10 10.79 -12.17
CA ALA A 249 41.54 10.70 -12.36
C ALA A 249 42.31 10.60 -11.03
N ASP A 250 43.54 10.07 -11.12
CA ASP A 250 44.42 9.87 -9.97
C ASP A 250 44.77 11.19 -9.25
N ASP A 251 44.78 12.31 -9.98
CA ASP A 251 45.04 13.66 -9.46
C ASP A 251 43.84 14.29 -8.73
N GLY A 252 42.72 13.58 -8.65
CA GLY A 252 41.50 14.02 -7.96
C GLY A 252 40.54 14.83 -8.84
N THR A 253 40.83 14.97 -10.14
CA THR A 253 39.90 15.59 -11.09
C THR A 253 38.86 14.59 -11.60
N ILE A 254 37.67 15.09 -11.91
CA ILE A 254 36.62 14.32 -12.59
C ILE A 254 36.50 14.86 -14.00
N GLU A 255 36.85 14.02 -14.96
CA GLU A 255 36.62 14.27 -16.38
C GLU A 255 35.24 13.71 -16.74
N VAL A 256 34.42 14.52 -17.40
CA VAL A 256 33.07 14.13 -17.82
C VAL A 256 32.96 14.35 -19.32
N ASP A 257 32.70 13.28 -20.06
CA ASP A 257 32.27 13.32 -21.44
C ASP A 257 30.75 13.13 -21.50
N PRO A 258 29.97 14.23 -21.63
CA PRO A 258 28.56 14.11 -21.94
C PRO A 258 28.44 13.75 -23.42
N GLU A 259 28.31 12.46 -23.73
CA GLU A 259 28.23 11.96 -25.12
C GLU A 259 27.24 12.81 -25.97
N PRO A 260 27.67 13.35 -27.13
CA PRO A 260 27.02 14.45 -27.86
C PRO A 260 25.86 13.99 -28.76
N TYR A 261 24.89 13.25 -28.21
CA TYR A 261 23.54 13.12 -28.80
C TYR A 261 22.50 13.98 -28.04
N ALA A 262 23.00 14.99 -27.32
CA ALA A 262 22.31 15.93 -26.46
C ALA A 262 21.38 16.96 -27.16
N ASP A 263 20.80 16.64 -28.32
CA ASP A 263 19.66 17.40 -28.89
C ASP A 263 18.30 16.77 -28.52
N ASN A 264 18.29 15.59 -27.88
CA ASN A 264 17.06 14.90 -27.49
C ASN A 264 16.42 15.41 -26.19
N PHE A 265 17.15 16.17 -25.36
CA PHE A 265 16.61 16.79 -24.15
C PHE A 265 16.09 18.23 -24.36
N ASP A 266 16.41 18.86 -25.50
CA ASP A 266 15.86 20.17 -25.91
C ASP A 266 14.56 20.04 -26.74
N ARG A 267 14.11 18.81 -26.99
CA ARG A 267 12.87 18.51 -27.71
C ARG A 267 11.84 17.87 -26.77
N PRO A 268 10.53 18.09 -27.00
CA PRO A 268 9.47 17.55 -26.15
C PRO A 268 9.69 16.06 -25.90
N ALA A 269 9.58 15.65 -24.64
CA ALA A 269 9.86 14.29 -24.18
C ALA A 269 9.25 13.26 -25.14
N ARG A 270 10.11 12.47 -25.79
CA ARG A 270 9.68 11.30 -26.55
C ARG A 270 9.44 10.17 -25.57
N LEU A 271 8.27 10.18 -24.93
CA LEU A 271 7.84 9.06 -24.11
C LEU A 271 7.67 7.84 -25.02
N LEU A 272 8.29 6.72 -24.65
CA LEU A 272 7.91 5.44 -25.23
C LEU A 272 6.43 5.18 -24.93
N PRO A 273 5.69 4.44 -25.78
CA PRO A 273 4.29 4.14 -25.52
C PRO A 273 4.03 3.54 -24.12
N VAL A 274 4.97 2.74 -23.60
CA VAL A 274 4.90 2.15 -22.25
C VAL A 274 5.07 3.22 -21.16
N GLU A 275 6.00 4.16 -21.34
CA GLU A 275 6.26 5.24 -20.37
C GLU A 275 5.12 6.24 -20.35
N ALA A 276 4.55 6.57 -21.52
CA ALA A 276 3.37 7.42 -21.62
C ALA A 276 2.15 6.76 -20.93
N LYS A 277 1.96 5.45 -21.12
CA LYS A 277 0.94 4.64 -20.41
C LYS A 277 1.19 4.65 -18.89
N ALA A 278 2.43 4.48 -18.45
CA ALA A 278 2.80 4.52 -17.03
C ALA A 278 2.57 5.91 -16.41
N LEU A 279 2.89 6.98 -17.13
CA LEU A 279 2.73 8.34 -16.65
C LEU A 279 1.25 8.75 -16.59
N ILE A 280 0.43 8.35 -17.56
CA ILE A 280 -1.03 8.51 -17.49
C ILE A 280 -1.59 7.74 -16.30
N ALA A 281 -1.17 6.49 -16.08
CA ALA A 281 -1.61 5.72 -14.92
C ALA A 281 -1.20 6.38 -13.58
N ALA A 282 -0.01 6.97 -13.50
CA ALA A 282 0.43 7.71 -12.32
C ALA A 282 -0.38 9.01 -12.13
N ILE A 283 -0.67 9.75 -13.22
CA ILE A 283 -1.52 10.94 -13.17
C ILE A 283 -2.93 10.57 -12.74
N ASP A 284 -3.50 9.49 -13.27
CA ASP A 284 -4.86 9.06 -12.94
C ASP A 284 -4.95 8.54 -11.49
N LEU A 285 -3.91 7.85 -11.00
CA LEU A 285 -3.81 7.42 -9.61
C LEU A 285 -3.76 8.59 -8.62
N ILE A 286 -3.12 9.70 -8.99
CA ILE A 286 -2.83 10.83 -8.09
C ILE A 286 -3.80 12.01 -8.32
N GLY A 287 -4.41 12.11 -9.50
CA GLY A 287 -5.15 13.28 -9.99
C GLY A 287 -6.28 13.72 -9.08
N ASP A 288 -7.03 12.76 -8.52
CA ASP A 288 -8.15 12.99 -7.60
C ASP A 288 -7.74 13.62 -6.26
N HIS A 289 -6.46 13.53 -5.90
CA HIS A 289 -5.90 13.99 -4.63
C HIS A 289 -5.13 15.31 -4.76
N MET A 290 -5.02 15.84 -5.98
CA MET A 290 -4.33 17.09 -6.29
C MET A 290 -5.32 18.23 -6.54
N PRO A 291 -4.89 19.51 -6.43
CA PRO A 291 -5.73 20.64 -6.81
C PRO A 291 -6.20 20.52 -8.27
N GLU A 292 -7.49 20.76 -8.52
CA GLU A 292 -8.10 20.69 -9.85
C GLU A 292 -7.28 21.47 -10.89
N GLY A 293 -6.92 20.81 -12.00
CA GLY A 293 -6.21 21.41 -13.14
C GLY A 293 -4.69 21.29 -13.13
N THR A 294 -4.06 20.80 -12.04
CA THR A 294 -2.58 20.73 -11.94
C THR A 294 -1.97 19.76 -12.95
N LEU A 295 -2.59 18.59 -13.17
CA LEU A 295 -2.06 17.54 -14.05
C LEU A 295 -2.95 17.25 -15.28
N THR A 296 -4.16 17.82 -15.33
CA THR A 296 -5.12 17.59 -16.43
C THR A 296 -4.53 17.96 -17.79
N SER A 297 -3.86 19.12 -17.88
CA SER A 297 -3.24 19.55 -19.14
C SER A 297 -2.05 18.69 -19.57
N ALA A 298 -1.36 18.04 -18.62
CA ALA A 298 -0.28 17.10 -18.92
C ALA A 298 -0.88 15.77 -19.42
N ARG A 299 -1.91 15.25 -18.74
CA ARG A 299 -2.66 14.07 -19.16
C ARG A 299 -3.18 14.20 -20.59
N ASP A 300 -3.89 15.29 -20.89
CA ASP A 300 -4.53 15.50 -22.19
C ASP A 300 -3.50 15.58 -23.32
N LYS A 301 -2.34 16.22 -23.07
CA LYS A 301 -1.24 16.28 -24.04
C LYS A 301 -0.63 14.90 -24.31
N ILE A 302 -0.52 14.04 -23.30
CA ILE A 302 0.07 12.71 -23.44
C ILE A 302 -0.93 11.77 -24.12
N VAL A 303 -2.22 11.82 -23.78
CA VAL A 303 -3.28 11.08 -24.47
C VAL A 303 -3.35 11.50 -25.95
N ALA A 304 -3.33 12.81 -26.23
CA ALA A 304 -3.30 13.31 -27.59
C ALA A 304 -2.04 12.86 -28.36
N ALA A 305 -0.89 12.76 -27.69
CA ALA A 305 0.36 12.28 -28.30
C ALA A 305 0.37 10.76 -28.55
N LEU A 306 -0.31 9.98 -27.70
CA LEU A 306 -0.54 8.54 -27.91
C LEU A 306 -1.55 8.26 -29.03
N GLY A 307 -2.41 9.23 -29.35
CA GLY A 307 -3.51 9.10 -30.31
C GLY A 307 -4.72 8.34 -29.77
N GLU A 308 -4.58 7.66 -28.63
CA GLU A 308 -5.57 6.79 -28.01
C GLU A 308 -5.38 6.80 -26.47
N ASP A 309 -6.46 6.65 -25.70
CA ASP A 309 -6.38 6.64 -24.23
C ASP A 309 -5.98 5.24 -23.69
N PRO A 310 -4.87 5.11 -22.94
CA PRO A 310 -4.47 3.85 -22.28
C PRO A 310 -5.55 3.18 -21.43
N LEU A 311 -6.47 3.95 -20.85
CA LEU A 311 -7.63 3.45 -20.10
C LEU A 311 -8.62 2.68 -20.98
N GLU A 312 -8.58 2.87 -22.29
CA GLU A 312 -9.42 2.15 -23.26
C GLU A 312 -8.72 0.90 -23.83
N GLN A 313 -7.38 0.89 -23.90
CA GLN A 313 -6.60 -0.28 -24.39
C GLN A 313 -6.23 -1.30 -23.31
N GLY A 314 -6.37 -0.94 -22.03
CA GLY A 314 -6.44 -1.94 -20.97
C GLY A 314 -5.39 -1.89 -19.87
N LEU A 315 -4.98 -0.68 -19.51
CA LEU A 315 -4.47 -0.40 -18.17
C LEU A 315 -5.57 0.32 -17.42
N GLN A 316 -6.14 -0.30 -16.40
CA GLN A 316 -7.12 0.35 -15.54
C GLN A 316 -6.55 0.50 -14.14
N VAL A 317 -6.52 1.75 -13.69
CA VAL A 317 -6.23 2.10 -12.30
C VAL A 317 -7.57 2.16 -11.59
N ALA A 318 -7.75 1.37 -10.55
CA ALA A 318 -8.95 1.47 -9.73
C ALA A 318 -8.89 2.77 -8.92
N ASP A 319 -9.87 3.66 -9.07
CA ASP A 319 -9.98 4.85 -8.24
C ASP A 319 -10.00 4.45 -6.77
N GLY A 320 -9.01 4.94 -6.04
CA GLY A 320 -8.93 4.83 -4.58
C GLY A 320 -9.99 5.72 -3.97
N GLY A 321 -11.22 5.20 -3.84
CA GLY A 321 -12.33 5.83 -3.10
C GLY A 321 -12.71 7.23 -3.58
N ALA A 322 -13.77 7.34 -4.39
CA ALA A 322 -14.28 8.60 -4.94
C ALA A 322 -14.54 9.71 -3.88
N ASP A 323 -14.67 9.37 -2.60
CA ASP A 323 -14.99 10.31 -1.52
C ASP A 323 -13.76 10.85 -0.77
N ASP A 324 -12.62 10.13 -0.79
CA ASP A 324 -11.34 10.68 -0.33
C ASP A 324 -10.93 11.88 -1.18
N SER A 325 -11.35 11.90 -2.46
CA SER A 325 -11.19 13.05 -3.37
C SER A 325 -11.85 14.33 -2.85
N GLN A 326 -12.99 14.26 -2.14
CA GLN A 326 -13.68 15.46 -1.66
C GLN A 326 -12.92 16.06 -0.48
N VAL A 327 -12.54 15.22 0.49
CA VAL A 327 -11.72 15.66 1.63
C VAL A 327 -10.35 16.12 1.13
N ALA A 328 -9.71 15.40 0.22
CA ALA A 328 -8.43 15.78 -0.38
C ALA A 328 -8.51 17.13 -1.09
N ARG A 329 -9.61 17.42 -1.81
CA ARG A 329 -9.84 18.74 -2.43
C ARG A 329 -9.98 19.86 -1.38
N VAL A 330 -10.72 19.61 -0.30
CA VAL A 330 -10.85 20.58 0.81
C VAL A 330 -9.49 20.83 1.48
N VAL A 331 -8.74 19.78 1.75
CA VAL A 331 -7.39 19.84 2.32
C VAL A 331 -6.45 20.61 1.40
N SER A 332 -6.40 20.25 0.11
CA SER A 332 -5.61 20.93 -0.92
C SER A 332 -5.91 22.42 -0.97
N LYS A 333 -7.20 22.79 -0.94
CA LYS A 333 -7.64 24.18 -0.90
C LYS A 333 -7.16 24.91 0.36
N ALA A 334 -7.19 24.26 1.53
CA ALA A 334 -6.70 24.83 2.77
C ALA A 334 -5.17 25.06 2.73
N ILE A 335 -4.42 24.09 2.20
CA ILE A 335 -2.96 24.16 2.02
C ILE A 335 -2.59 25.32 1.09
N SER A 336 -3.19 25.39 -0.10
CA SER A 336 -2.90 26.45 -1.10
C SER A 336 -3.29 27.84 -0.60
N ALA A 337 -4.37 27.94 0.19
CA ALA A 337 -4.84 29.22 0.72
C ALA A 337 -4.16 29.64 2.04
N GLY A 338 -3.28 28.82 2.63
CA GLY A 338 -2.68 29.08 3.94
C GLY A 338 -3.70 29.20 5.07
N LYS A 339 -4.81 28.44 4.98
CA LYS A 339 -5.91 28.48 5.95
C LYS A 339 -5.89 27.26 6.85
N MET A 340 -6.29 27.45 8.10
CA MET A 340 -6.43 26.34 9.05
C MET A 340 -7.53 25.39 8.56
N LEU A 341 -7.37 24.11 8.87
CA LEU A 341 -8.28 23.05 8.49
C LEU A 341 -9.01 22.54 9.73
N LYS A 342 -10.33 22.50 9.68
CA LYS A 342 -11.16 21.88 10.71
C LYS A 342 -11.51 20.45 10.28
N LEU A 343 -11.25 19.49 11.16
CA LEU A 343 -11.40 18.05 10.92
C LEU A 343 -12.27 17.41 11.99
N ASP A 344 -13.28 16.65 11.57
CA ASP A 344 -13.99 15.70 12.43
C ASP A 344 -13.32 14.33 12.25
N TYR A 345 -12.36 14.04 13.12
CA TYR A 345 -11.46 12.89 12.97
C TYR A 345 -11.91 11.72 13.84
N TYR A 346 -12.10 10.56 13.21
CA TYR A 346 -12.41 9.32 13.91
C TYR A 346 -11.13 8.67 14.45
N LYS A 347 -11.11 8.38 15.75
CA LYS A 347 -10.06 7.61 16.41
C LYS A 347 -10.54 6.17 16.62
N PRO A 348 -10.05 5.20 15.83
CA PRO A 348 -10.51 3.81 15.96
C PRO A 348 -10.21 3.17 17.32
N ASN A 349 -9.08 3.53 17.95
CA ASN A 349 -8.66 2.92 19.23
C ASN A 349 -9.51 3.39 20.42
N GLU A 350 -9.90 4.67 20.42
CA GLU A 350 -10.70 5.26 21.51
C GLU A 350 -12.20 5.14 21.23
N ASP A 351 -12.57 4.68 20.04
CA ASP A 351 -13.91 4.78 19.49
C ASP A 351 -14.53 6.15 19.81
N GLU A 352 -13.92 7.23 19.33
CA GLU A 352 -14.36 8.62 19.54
C GLU A 352 -14.18 9.47 18.27
N PHE A 353 -15.11 10.41 18.04
CA PHE A 353 -14.91 11.50 17.10
C PHE A 353 -14.33 12.69 17.83
N THR A 354 -13.17 13.14 17.38
CA THR A 354 -12.54 14.34 17.92
C THR A 354 -12.51 15.43 16.87
N GLU A 355 -13.06 16.59 17.21
CA GLU A 355 -12.90 17.80 16.41
C GLU A 355 -11.48 18.35 16.62
N ARG A 356 -10.79 18.67 15.51
CA ARG A 356 -9.43 19.22 15.52
C ARG A 356 -9.35 20.41 14.57
N VAL A 357 -8.57 21.42 14.96
CA VAL A 357 -8.25 22.57 14.11
C VAL A 357 -6.75 22.61 13.90
N VAL A 358 -6.30 22.26 12.70
CA VAL A 358 -4.89 22.03 12.39
C VAL A 358 -4.38 22.98 11.32
N GLU A 359 -3.07 23.17 11.26
CA GLU A 359 -2.36 23.91 10.23
C GLU A 359 -1.91 22.91 9.13
N PRO A 360 -2.57 22.81 7.96
CA PRO A 360 -2.23 21.78 6.97
C PRO A 360 -1.03 22.20 6.09
N TYR A 361 0.00 21.35 5.99
CA TYR A 361 1.22 21.65 5.23
C TYR A 361 1.31 20.91 3.89
N ALA A 362 0.98 19.62 3.88
CA ALA A 362 1.08 18.78 2.69
C ALA A 362 0.08 17.61 2.73
N LEU A 363 -0.32 17.16 1.54
CA LEU A 363 -0.92 15.85 1.35
C LEU A 363 0.20 14.87 0.99
N VAL A 364 0.22 13.73 1.67
CA VAL A 364 1.24 12.71 1.50
C VAL A 364 0.58 11.35 1.33
N ASN A 365 1.01 10.59 0.32
CA ASN A 365 0.56 9.23 0.12
C ASN A 365 1.52 8.29 0.88
N GLY A 366 1.01 7.65 1.95
CA GLY A 366 1.73 6.63 2.72
C GLY A 366 1.28 5.21 2.37
N ARG A 367 1.90 4.19 2.97
CA ARG A 367 1.61 2.77 2.69
C ARG A 367 0.12 2.38 2.83
N GLU A 368 -0.58 2.99 3.78
CA GLU A 368 -1.98 2.68 4.11
C GLU A 368 -3.00 3.68 3.54
N GLY A 369 -2.56 4.63 2.71
CA GLY A 369 -3.43 5.64 2.10
C GLY A 369 -2.93 7.07 2.28
N TRP A 370 -3.81 8.03 1.99
CA TRP A 370 -3.47 9.45 2.05
C TRP A 370 -3.53 10.03 3.46
N TYR A 371 -2.57 10.89 3.76
CA TYR A 371 -2.46 11.63 5.00
C TYR A 371 -2.36 13.12 4.72
N VAL A 372 -2.92 13.94 5.62
CA VAL A 372 -2.57 15.36 5.71
C VAL A 372 -1.53 15.55 6.81
N ALA A 373 -0.33 15.95 6.42
CA ALA A 373 0.72 16.39 7.34
C ALA A 373 0.34 17.79 7.84
N SER A 374 0.11 17.90 9.14
CA SER A 374 -0.37 19.13 9.76
C SER A 374 0.36 19.42 11.06
N PHE A 375 0.47 20.69 11.45
CA PHE A 375 0.80 21.05 12.82
C PHE A 375 -0.49 21.16 13.63
N ASP A 376 -0.57 20.47 14.77
CA ASP A 376 -1.71 20.52 15.69
C ASP A 376 -1.40 21.51 16.83
N PRO A 377 -2.01 22.72 16.84
CA PRO A 377 -1.74 23.73 17.87
C PRO A 377 -2.19 23.32 19.27
N GLU A 378 -3.12 22.37 19.41
CA GLU A 378 -3.56 21.89 20.73
C GLU A 378 -2.51 20.95 21.35
N ARG A 379 -1.71 20.28 20.51
CA ARG A 379 -0.68 19.32 20.93
C ARG A 379 0.74 19.85 20.78
N ASP A 380 0.90 21.02 20.16
CA ASP A 380 2.17 21.68 19.88
C ASP A 380 3.16 20.76 19.14
N ASP A 381 2.64 19.97 18.18
CA ASP A 381 3.40 18.90 17.53
C ASP A 381 2.91 18.64 16.09
N VAL A 382 3.78 18.05 15.27
CA VAL A 382 3.43 17.63 13.90
C VAL A 382 2.66 16.32 13.95
N ARG A 383 1.49 16.31 13.32
CA ARG A 383 0.56 15.18 13.28
C ARG A 383 0.12 14.88 11.86
N HIS A 384 0.00 13.59 11.58
CA HIS A 384 -0.49 13.09 10.31
C HIS A 384 -1.91 12.56 10.52
N PHE A 385 -2.88 13.09 9.78
CA PHE A 385 -4.27 12.63 9.85
C PHE A 385 -4.62 11.88 8.56
N ARG A 386 -5.03 10.62 8.70
CA ARG A 386 -5.40 9.78 7.55
C ARG A 386 -6.76 10.24 7.00
N LEU A 387 -6.84 10.49 5.69
CA LEU A 387 -8.00 11.12 5.04
C LEU A 387 -9.26 10.25 5.13
N ASP A 388 -9.08 8.93 5.07
CA ASP A 388 -10.13 7.92 5.16
C ASP A 388 -10.85 7.88 6.53
N ARG A 389 -10.23 8.46 7.57
CA ARG A 389 -10.77 8.59 8.94
C ARG A 389 -11.39 9.96 9.21
N VAL A 390 -11.36 10.87 8.24
CA VAL A 390 -11.97 12.19 8.36
C VAL A 390 -13.42 12.10 7.90
N ARG A 391 -14.36 12.22 8.85
CA ARG A 391 -15.80 12.22 8.54
C ARG A 391 -16.21 13.50 7.82
N HIS A 392 -15.69 14.63 8.28
CA HIS A 392 -15.95 15.93 7.68
C HIS A 392 -14.70 16.81 7.75
N ALA A 393 -14.47 17.59 6.69
CA ALA A 393 -13.40 18.57 6.63
C ALA A 393 -13.96 19.90 6.13
N SER A 394 -13.54 21.00 6.75
CA SER A 394 -13.88 22.35 6.29
C SER A 394 -12.71 23.32 6.43
N VAL A 395 -12.62 24.25 5.48
CA VAL A 395 -11.61 25.32 5.53
C VAL A 395 -12.05 26.38 6.53
N SER A 396 -11.22 26.63 7.55
CA SER A 396 -11.47 27.67 8.54
C SER A 396 -11.30 29.07 7.96
N ARG A 397 -11.87 30.08 8.63
CA ARG A 397 -11.62 31.49 8.33
C ARG A 397 -10.24 31.96 8.80
N LYS A 398 -9.63 31.25 9.76
CA LYS A 398 -8.31 31.58 10.31
C LYS A 398 -7.21 31.19 9.31
N GLN A 399 -6.25 32.10 9.13
CA GLN A 399 -5.01 31.83 8.39
C GLN A 399 -3.93 31.39 9.37
N PHE A 400 -2.97 30.60 8.89
CA PHE A 400 -1.77 30.28 9.64
C PHE A 400 -0.54 30.69 8.84
N LYS A 401 0.55 30.99 9.54
CA LYS A 401 1.84 31.24 8.91
C LYS A 401 2.62 29.93 8.91
N ARG A 402 3.09 29.50 7.74
CA ARG A 402 3.92 28.30 7.63
C ARG A 402 5.17 28.43 8.50
N ARG A 403 5.36 27.46 9.38
CA ARG A 403 6.51 27.31 10.27
C ARG A 403 7.66 26.63 9.52
N PRO A 404 8.84 27.26 9.36
CA PRO A 404 9.96 26.67 8.62
C PRO A 404 10.55 25.42 9.28
N GLU A 405 10.36 25.26 10.60
CA GLU A 405 10.80 24.10 11.38
C GLU A 405 9.91 22.85 11.20
N VAL A 406 8.71 22.99 10.63
CA VAL A 406 7.80 21.87 10.38
C VAL A 406 8.19 21.20 9.07
N ASN A 407 8.82 20.03 9.15
CA ASN A 407 9.10 19.19 7.98
C ASN A 407 7.88 18.30 7.67
N PRO A 408 7.13 18.52 6.57
CA PRO A 408 5.92 17.76 6.25
C PRO A 408 6.19 16.32 5.80
N SER A 409 7.43 15.97 5.48
CA SER A 409 7.86 14.63 5.07
C SER A 409 8.68 13.90 6.13
N ALA A 410 9.03 14.56 7.24
CA ALA A 410 9.59 13.85 8.38
C ALA A 410 8.54 12.85 8.92
N ASP A 411 8.94 11.61 9.16
CA ASP A 411 8.13 10.51 9.70
C ASP A 411 7.21 9.75 8.70
N VAL A 412 7.26 10.02 7.39
CA VAL A 412 6.45 9.27 6.39
C VAL A 412 7.08 7.89 6.07
N GLU A 413 8.40 7.78 6.19
CA GLU A 413 9.16 6.55 5.85
C GLU A 413 9.10 5.45 6.92
N GLY A 414 8.54 5.72 8.11
CA GLY A 414 8.66 4.78 9.23
C GLY A 414 7.61 4.91 10.34
N TRP A 415 6.34 5.10 10.00
CA TRP A 415 5.14 5.25 10.88
C TRP A 415 4.67 6.71 11.05
N PRO A 416 3.50 7.10 10.49
CA PRO A 416 2.90 8.41 10.75
C PRO A 416 2.53 8.54 12.24
N LYS A 417 3.06 9.57 12.92
CA LYS A 417 2.77 9.93 14.32
C LYS A 417 1.31 10.37 14.53
N THR A 418 0.39 9.41 14.43
CA THR A 418 -1.06 9.63 14.58
C THR A 418 -1.47 9.65 16.07
N GLY A 419 -0.54 9.39 16.98
CA GLY A 419 -0.71 9.37 18.44
C GLY A 419 0.65 9.40 19.13
N GLU A 420 0.70 9.62 20.45
CA GLU A 420 1.91 9.45 21.28
C GLU A 420 2.62 8.18 20.85
N LEU A 421 3.92 8.19 20.50
CA LEU A 421 4.66 6.95 20.27
C LEU A 421 4.69 6.20 21.61
N PRO A 422 3.89 5.13 21.79
CA PRO A 422 4.18 4.20 22.86
C PRO A 422 5.45 3.49 22.43
N ALA A 423 6.25 2.96 23.37
CA ALA A 423 7.30 2.01 23.01
C ALA A 423 6.69 0.97 22.05
N SER A 424 7.31 0.78 20.87
CA SER A 424 6.85 -0.21 19.89
C SER A 424 6.82 -1.56 20.60
N ASN A 425 5.62 -2.10 20.83
CA ASN A 425 5.48 -3.42 21.43
C ASN A 425 5.61 -4.44 20.31
N THR A 426 6.12 -5.61 20.66
CA THR A 426 6.22 -6.74 19.74
C THR A 426 5.21 -7.79 20.18
N ALA A 427 4.54 -8.42 19.22
CA ALA A 427 3.68 -9.57 19.45
C ALA A 427 4.15 -10.75 18.60
N THR A 428 4.14 -11.93 19.22
CA THR A 428 4.32 -13.22 18.54
C THR A 428 2.95 -13.78 18.22
N ILE A 429 2.70 -14.03 16.94
CA ILE A 429 1.40 -14.47 16.44
C ILE A 429 1.58 -15.81 15.75
N TRP A 430 0.80 -16.80 16.15
CA TRP A 430 0.66 -18.06 15.44
C TRP A 430 -0.35 -17.90 14.32
N ILE A 431 -0.01 -18.38 13.12
CA ILE A 431 -0.86 -18.36 11.93
C ILE A 431 -1.12 -19.80 11.48
N SER A 432 -2.38 -20.12 11.23
CA SER A 432 -2.80 -21.47 10.85
C SER A 432 -2.13 -21.95 9.56
N PRO A 433 -1.99 -23.28 9.35
CA PRO A 433 -1.36 -23.82 8.14
C PRO A 433 -2.03 -23.33 6.85
N GLU A 434 -3.36 -23.16 6.89
CA GLU A 434 -4.12 -22.59 5.78
C GLU A 434 -3.63 -21.18 5.46
N ARG A 435 -3.34 -20.34 6.46
CA ARG A 435 -2.92 -18.95 6.25
C ARG A 435 -1.41 -18.74 6.21
N ALA A 436 -0.61 -19.73 6.57
CA ALA A 436 0.84 -19.66 6.64
C ALA A 436 1.49 -19.24 5.31
N ARG A 437 0.89 -19.60 4.17
CA ARG A 437 1.36 -19.14 2.86
C ARG A 437 1.33 -17.62 2.74
N TRP A 438 0.24 -16.98 3.18
CA TRP A 438 0.08 -15.53 3.11
C TRP A 438 1.01 -14.82 4.08
N ALA A 439 1.17 -15.36 5.30
CA ALA A 439 2.07 -14.81 6.30
C ALA A 439 3.53 -14.75 5.83
N ARG A 440 3.98 -15.72 5.02
CA ARG A 440 5.34 -15.71 4.42
C ARG A 440 5.57 -14.58 3.42
N GLU A 441 4.53 -14.10 2.75
CA GLU A 441 4.64 -13.02 1.76
C GLU A 441 4.72 -11.64 2.45
N ASP A 442 3.94 -11.47 3.51
CA ASP A 442 3.63 -10.15 4.06
C ASP A 442 4.27 -9.90 5.45
N SER A 443 4.99 -10.87 6.03
CA SER A 443 5.52 -10.78 7.40
C SER A 443 6.83 -11.52 7.64
N THR A 444 7.55 -11.13 8.70
CA THR A 444 8.75 -11.82 9.16
C THR A 444 8.36 -13.10 9.90
N VAL A 445 8.63 -14.25 9.28
CA VAL A 445 8.42 -15.57 9.90
C VAL A 445 9.57 -15.87 10.85
N ILE A 446 9.24 -16.13 12.11
CA ILE A 446 10.18 -16.48 13.18
C ILE A 446 10.48 -17.98 13.11
N ASP A 447 9.43 -18.80 13.02
CA ASP A 447 9.54 -20.26 13.02
C ASP A 447 8.45 -20.90 12.16
N GLU A 448 8.80 -22.03 11.54
CA GLU A 448 7.87 -22.93 10.88
C GLU A 448 7.62 -24.15 11.75
N LEU A 449 6.37 -24.57 11.82
CA LEU A 449 5.92 -25.62 12.73
C LEU A 449 5.60 -26.90 11.94
N ALA A 450 5.69 -28.05 12.61
CA ALA A 450 5.60 -29.35 11.95
C ALA A 450 4.26 -29.63 11.26
N ASP A 451 3.19 -28.95 11.67
CA ASP A 451 1.85 -29.03 11.09
C ASP A 451 1.64 -28.08 9.88
N GLY A 452 2.69 -27.34 9.48
CA GLY A 452 2.65 -26.35 8.41
C GLY A 452 2.20 -24.96 8.83
N SER A 453 1.89 -24.75 10.12
CA SER A 453 1.64 -23.42 10.68
C SER A 453 2.95 -22.64 10.86
N VAL A 454 2.84 -21.33 11.09
CA VAL A 454 4.02 -20.45 11.25
C VAL A 454 3.84 -19.49 12.42
N LEU A 455 4.94 -19.13 13.07
CA LEU A 455 5.02 -18.02 14.01
C LEU A 455 5.56 -16.79 13.30
N ILE A 456 4.86 -15.66 13.42
CA ILE A 456 5.32 -14.37 12.90
C ILE A 456 5.56 -13.38 14.05
N GLU A 457 6.46 -12.43 13.78
CA GLU A 457 6.66 -11.27 14.64
C GLU A 457 5.97 -10.05 14.04
N THR A 458 5.24 -9.29 14.85
CA THR A 458 4.65 -8.02 14.42
C THR A 458 4.84 -6.94 15.47
N THR A 459 5.25 -5.76 15.01
CA THR A 459 5.35 -4.56 15.85
C THR A 459 4.02 -3.80 15.84
N TYR A 460 3.59 -3.35 17.02
CA TYR A 460 2.34 -2.62 17.18
C TYR A 460 2.46 -1.50 18.22
N ALA A 461 1.85 -0.36 17.93
CA ALA A 461 1.78 0.77 18.86
C ALA A 461 0.61 0.62 19.84
N GLY A 462 -0.57 0.23 19.36
CA GLY A 462 -1.80 0.14 20.16
C GLY A 462 -2.38 -1.27 20.18
N ARG A 463 -2.82 -1.74 21.36
CA ARG A 463 -3.43 -3.07 21.53
C ARG A 463 -4.71 -3.24 20.70
N ASP A 464 -5.49 -2.19 20.52
CA ASP A 464 -6.75 -2.27 19.75
C ASP A 464 -6.51 -2.52 18.26
N TRP A 465 -5.42 -1.96 17.70
CA TRP A 465 -4.99 -2.27 16.34
C TRP A 465 -4.65 -3.77 16.22
N LEU A 466 -3.83 -4.29 17.14
CA LEU A 466 -3.46 -5.70 17.12
C LEU A 466 -4.69 -6.61 17.24
N VAL A 467 -5.61 -6.28 18.16
CA VAL A 467 -6.87 -7.02 18.31
C VAL A 467 -7.66 -7.02 17.00
N ARG A 468 -7.76 -5.88 16.31
CA ARG A 468 -8.46 -5.78 15.03
C ARG A 468 -7.81 -6.64 13.95
N GLU A 469 -6.49 -6.64 13.83
CA GLU A 469 -5.78 -7.49 12.87
C GLU A 469 -6.02 -8.97 13.15
N ILE A 470 -5.99 -9.38 14.42
CA ILE A 470 -6.28 -10.77 14.81
C ILE A 470 -7.74 -11.17 14.52
N LEU A 471 -8.70 -10.27 14.75
CA LEU A 471 -10.11 -10.52 14.43
C LEU A 471 -10.34 -10.69 12.92
N LYS A 472 -9.65 -9.91 12.07
CA LYS A 472 -9.73 -10.05 10.60
C LYS A 472 -9.27 -11.42 10.11
N GLU A 473 -8.38 -12.08 10.82
CA GLU A 473 -7.94 -13.43 10.46
C GLU A 473 -9.01 -14.50 10.74
N ALA A 474 -10.14 -14.13 11.33
CA ALA A 474 -11.34 -14.97 11.46
C ALA A 474 -11.04 -16.34 12.10
N GLY A 475 -10.18 -16.35 13.12
CA GLY A 475 -9.77 -17.54 13.85
C GLY A 475 -8.41 -18.08 13.44
N ASP A 476 -7.89 -17.74 12.27
CA ASP A 476 -6.63 -18.29 11.74
C ASP A 476 -5.35 -17.63 12.26
N ALA A 477 -5.49 -16.70 13.21
CA ALA A 477 -4.37 -16.12 13.92
C ALA A 477 -4.61 -16.16 15.43
N VAL A 478 -3.55 -16.42 16.19
CA VAL A 478 -3.59 -16.49 17.65
C VAL A 478 -2.42 -15.70 18.23
N VAL A 479 -2.73 -14.78 19.14
CA VAL A 479 -1.67 -14.08 19.88
C VAL A 479 -1.09 -15.03 20.93
N ILE A 480 0.19 -15.33 20.79
CA ILE A 480 0.95 -16.15 21.74
C ILE A 480 1.49 -15.27 22.86
N ASP A 481 2.18 -14.20 22.47
CA ASP A 481 2.79 -13.21 23.36
C ASP A 481 2.53 -11.79 22.81
N PRO A 482 2.30 -10.77 23.66
CA PRO A 482 2.21 -10.83 25.12
C PRO A 482 0.84 -11.29 25.64
N PRO A 483 0.75 -11.90 26.83
CA PRO A 483 -0.51 -12.32 27.44
C PRO A 483 -1.54 -11.20 27.59
N ALA A 484 -1.08 -9.95 27.76
CA ALA A 484 -1.92 -8.77 27.83
C ALA A 484 -2.66 -8.49 26.50
N ALA A 485 -2.00 -8.69 25.36
CA ALA A 485 -2.62 -8.58 24.05
C ALA A 485 -3.64 -9.72 23.84
N ARG A 486 -3.28 -10.95 24.21
CA ARG A 486 -4.19 -12.11 24.17
C ARG A 486 -5.47 -11.90 24.98
N LYS A 487 -5.35 -11.34 26.20
CA LYS A 487 -6.51 -10.95 27.02
C LYS A 487 -7.38 -9.89 26.37
N SER A 488 -6.78 -8.98 25.60
CA SER A 488 -7.50 -7.94 24.86
C SER A 488 -8.35 -8.55 23.74
N VAL A 489 -7.83 -9.55 23.01
CA VAL A 489 -8.58 -10.31 22.01
C VAL A 489 -9.79 -11.01 22.64
N ARG A 490 -9.60 -11.73 23.76
CA ARG A 490 -10.72 -12.35 24.49
C ARG A 490 -11.81 -11.35 24.87
N SER A 491 -11.41 -10.14 25.30
CA SER A 491 -12.36 -9.09 25.65
C SER A 491 -13.16 -8.61 24.44
N ALA A 492 -12.52 -8.47 23.28
CA ALA A 492 -13.20 -8.09 22.05
C ALA A 492 -14.16 -9.18 21.55
N VAL A 493 -13.78 -10.46 21.66
CA VAL A 493 -14.67 -11.58 21.32
C VAL A 493 -15.93 -11.59 22.19
N ARG A 494 -15.80 -11.34 23.50
CA ARG A 494 -16.96 -11.20 24.39
C ARG A 494 -17.89 -10.05 23.99
N LYS A 495 -17.32 -8.92 23.54
CA LYS A 495 -18.10 -7.79 23.00
C LYS A 495 -18.84 -8.18 21.73
N LEU A 496 -18.17 -8.83 20.77
CA LEU A 496 -18.78 -9.35 19.53
C LEU A 496 -19.99 -10.25 19.82
N ARG A 497 -19.84 -11.22 20.73
CA ARG A 497 -20.94 -12.12 21.12
C ARG A 497 -22.09 -11.42 21.84
N THR A 498 -21.82 -10.30 22.49
CA THR A 498 -22.87 -9.47 23.13
C THR A 498 -23.62 -8.67 22.09
N ALA A 499 -22.91 -8.05 21.15
CA ALA A 499 -23.49 -7.30 20.03
C ALA A 499 -24.31 -8.19 19.08
N ALA A 500 -23.90 -9.44 18.85
CA ALA A 500 -24.65 -10.40 18.03
C ALA A 500 -26.01 -10.82 18.63
N ARG A 501 -26.20 -10.64 19.94
CA ARG A 501 -27.42 -11.01 20.67
C ARG A 501 -28.37 -9.84 20.95
N ALA A 502 -27.91 -8.61 20.70
CA ALA A 502 -28.69 -7.39 20.80
C ALA A 502 -29.41 -7.12 19.47
#